data_AF-A0A918GEY4-F1
#
_entry.id   AF-A0A918GEY4-F1
#
_cell.length_a   1.000
_cell.length_b   1.000
_cell.length_c   1.000
_cell.angle_alpha   90.00
_cell.angle_beta   90.00
_cell.angle_gamma   90.00
#
_symmetry.space_group_name_H-M   'P 1'
#
loop_
_entity.id
_entity.type
_entity.pdbx_description
1 polymer ?
#
loop_
_entity_poly.entity_id
_entity_poly.type
_entity_poly.pdbx_seq_one_letter_code
_entity_poly.pdbx_strand_id
1 'polypeptide(L)'
;MRIRAYDLRSNAQEALFRMQMLTDGERLSRTAGDVLTGITALTKVDSRAELDEVRAQTRDDISRLVGSAKQHLETLAQATGLNPSADGNRTTSAPHRAGNSGEPG
;
A
#
# COMPACT_ATOMS: atom_id res chain seq x y z
N MET A 1 -16.86 -17.59 -15.85
CA MET A 1 -15.78 -16.56 -15.80
C MET A 1 -16.29 -15.12 -15.78
N ARG A 2 -17.31 -14.74 -16.56
CA ARG A 2 -17.82 -13.34 -16.60
C ARG A 2 -18.28 -12.77 -15.26
N ILE A 3 -18.99 -13.55 -14.44
CA ILE A 3 -19.47 -13.11 -13.11
C ILE A 3 -18.32 -12.66 -12.21
N ARG A 4 -17.24 -13.46 -12.13
CA ARG A 4 -16.04 -13.12 -11.34
C ARG A 4 -15.34 -11.84 -11.80
N ALA A 5 -15.39 -11.52 -13.09
CA ALA A 5 -14.81 -10.29 -13.62
C ALA A 5 -15.66 -9.05 -13.27
N TYR A 6 -17.00 -9.20 -13.29
CA TYR A 6 -17.91 -8.14 -12.85
C TYR A 6 -17.78 -7.86 -11.35
N ASP A 7 -17.76 -8.91 -10.51
CA ASP A 7 -17.62 -8.76 -9.06
C ASP A 7 -16.28 -8.11 -8.69
N LEU A 8 -15.19 -8.53 -9.33
CA LEU A 8 -13.87 -7.95 -9.11
C LEU A 8 -13.84 -6.46 -9.49
N ARG A 9 -14.49 -6.07 -10.59
CA ARG A 9 -14.58 -4.67 -10.99
C ARG A 9 -15.41 -3.86 -9.99
N SER A 10 -16.56 -4.37 -9.57
CA SER A 10 -17.43 -3.70 -8.59
C SER A 10 -16.70 -3.48 -7.27
N ASN A 11 -16.00 -4.51 -6.78
CA ASN A 11 -15.19 -4.42 -5.55
C ASN A 11 -14.04 -3.41 -5.69
N ALA A 12 -13.39 -3.34 -6.85
CA ALA A 12 -12.34 -2.37 -7.10
C ALA A 12 -12.87 -0.93 -7.12
N GLN A 13 -14.01 -0.69 -7.79
CA GLN A 13 -14.66 0.62 -7.84
C GLN A 13 -15.10 1.08 -6.45
N GLU A 14 -15.69 0.19 -5.66
CA GLU A 14 -16.09 0.47 -4.29
C GLU A 14 -14.88 0.79 -3.39
N ALA A 15 -13.80 0.03 -3.49
CA ALA A 15 -12.58 0.28 -2.71
C ALA A 15 -11.96 1.65 -3.05
N LEU A 16 -11.92 2.02 -4.33
CA LEU A 16 -11.42 3.33 -4.79
C LEU A 16 -12.31 4.48 -4.30
N PHE A 17 -13.63 4.31 -4.34
CA PHE A 17 -14.57 5.30 -3.83
C PHE A 17 -14.42 5.51 -2.32
N ARG A 18 -14.32 4.42 -1.55
CA ARG A 18 -14.08 4.49 -0.09
C ARG A 18 -12.74 5.16 0.22
N MET A 19 -11.70 4.89 -0.55
CA MET A 19 -10.39 5.53 -0.39
C MET A 19 -10.47 7.04 -0.57
N GLN A 20 -11.18 7.52 -1.61
CA GLN A 20 -11.38 8.95 -1.83
C GLN A 20 -12.15 9.62 -0.68
N MET A 21 -13.11 8.91 -0.08
CA MET A 21 -13.93 9.42 1.01
C MET A 21 -13.24 9.43 2.38
N LEU A 22 -12.28 8.52 2.60
CA LEU A 22 -11.70 8.24 3.91
C LEU A 22 -10.24 8.70 4.04
N THR A 23 -9.63 9.19 2.95
CA THR A 23 -8.25 9.67 2.95
C THR A 23 -8.23 11.20 2.84
N ASP A 24 -7.45 11.85 3.70
CA ASP A 24 -7.19 13.29 3.60
C ASP A 24 -6.09 13.61 2.57
N GLY A 25 -5.51 12.58 1.96
CA GLY A 25 -4.46 12.69 0.96
C GLY A 25 -4.99 13.08 -0.42
N GLU A 26 -4.99 14.38 -0.73
CA GLU A 26 -5.43 14.94 -2.03
C GLU A 26 -4.77 14.27 -3.26
N ARG A 27 -3.48 13.88 -3.18
CA ARG A 27 -2.82 13.13 -4.26
C ARG A 27 -3.39 11.71 -4.40
N LEU A 28 -3.73 11.08 -3.29
CA LEU A 28 -4.27 9.73 -3.26
C LEU A 28 -5.70 9.71 -3.82
N SER A 29 -6.53 10.68 -3.43
CA SER A 29 -7.89 10.85 -3.94
C SER A 29 -7.91 11.11 -5.45
N ARG A 30 -7.04 12.00 -5.96
CA ARG A 30 -6.91 12.24 -7.40
C ARG A 30 -6.47 10.99 -8.18
N THR A 31 -5.42 10.32 -7.71
CA THR A 31 -4.92 9.11 -8.40
C THR A 31 -5.97 7.98 -8.39
N ALA A 32 -6.76 7.86 -7.33
CA ALA A 32 -7.88 6.92 -7.29
C ALA A 32 -8.98 7.27 -8.30
N GLY A 33 -9.24 8.57 -8.52
CA GLY A 33 -10.17 9.07 -9.53
C GLY A 33 -9.71 8.78 -10.96
N ASP A 34 -8.41 8.92 -11.24
CA ASP A 34 -7.82 8.60 -12.54
C ASP A 34 -7.98 7.10 -12.85
N VAL A 35 -7.71 6.23 -11.87
CA VAL A 35 -7.94 4.78 -12.01
C VAL A 35 -9.42 4.45 -12.29
N LEU A 36 -10.35 5.09 -11.58
CA LEU A 36 -11.79 4.89 -11.80
C LEU A 36 -12.21 5.31 -13.23
N THR A 37 -11.65 6.41 -13.71
CA THR A 37 -11.87 6.92 -15.06
C THR A 37 -11.35 5.92 -16.10
N GLY A 38 -10.12 5.41 -15.93
CA GLY A 38 -9.53 4.41 -16.82
C GLY A 38 -10.33 3.10 -16.87
N ILE A 39 -10.74 2.57 -15.71
CA ILE A 39 -11.57 1.36 -15.62
C ILE A 39 -12.93 1.55 -16.33
N THR A 40 -13.52 2.74 -16.21
CA THR A 40 -14.79 3.07 -16.88
C THR A 40 -14.60 3.25 -18.38
N ALA A 41 -13.46 3.81 -18.81
CA ALA A 41 -13.13 3.96 -20.22
C ALA A 41 -12.97 2.60 -20.91
N LEU A 42 -12.34 1.61 -20.26
CA LEU A 42 -12.17 0.24 -20.79
C LEU A 42 -13.48 -0.42 -21.26
N THR A 43 -14.62 -0.03 -20.70
CA THR A 43 -15.93 -0.62 -21.08
C THR A 43 -16.56 0.04 -22.30
N LYS A 44 -16.00 1.16 -22.76
CA LYS A 44 -16.51 2.00 -23.86
C LYS A 44 -15.63 1.94 -25.11
N VAL A 45 -14.54 1.19 -25.06
CA VAL A 45 -13.58 1.09 -26.15
C VAL A 45 -14.12 0.22 -27.28
N ASP A 46 -14.05 0.73 -28.50
CA ASP A 46 -14.61 0.09 -29.69
C ASP A 46 -13.56 -0.56 -30.60
N SER A 47 -12.26 -0.42 -30.28
CA SER A 47 -11.17 -1.00 -31.06
C SER A 47 -10.13 -1.72 -30.22
N ARG A 48 -9.43 -2.68 -30.84
CA ARG A 48 -8.36 -3.42 -30.15
C ARG A 48 -7.17 -2.52 -29.80
N ALA A 49 -6.78 -1.61 -30.69
CA ALA A 49 -5.67 -0.71 -30.49
C ALA A 49 -5.93 0.24 -29.30
N GLU A 50 -7.10 0.87 -29.27
CA GLU A 50 -7.54 1.71 -28.16
C GLU A 50 -7.64 0.91 -26.85
N LEU A 51 -8.03 -0.37 -26.92
CA LEU A 51 -8.13 -1.19 -25.72
C LEU A 51 -6.75 -1.46 -25.14
N ASP A 52 -5.75 -1.68 -26.00
CA ASP A 52 -4.38 -1.90 -25.59
C ASP A 52 -3.78 -0.62 -24.95
N GLU A 53 -4.08 0.56 -25.50
CA GLU A 53 -3.66 1.86 -24.95
C GLU A 53 -4.33 2.17 -23.60
N VAL A 54 -5.67 2.10 -23.52
CA VAL A 54 -6.42 2.37 -22.29
C VAL A 54 -6.03 1.37 -21.20
N ARG A 55 -5.77 0.10 -21.56
CA ARG A 55 -5.29 -0.90 -20.60
C ARG A 55 -3.90 -0.57 -20.07
N ALA A 56 -2.97 -0.15 -20.93
CA ALA A 56 -1.62 0.24 -20.52
C ALA A 56 -1.67 1.43 -19.57
N GLN A 57 -2.41 2.48 -19.95
CA GLN A 57 -2.60 3.67 -19.13
C GLN A 57 -3.22 3.35 -17.77
N THR A 58 -4.31 2.57 -17.75
CA THR A 58 -4.98 2.15 -16.50
C THR A 58 -4.04 1.36 -15.58
N ARG A 59 -3.17 0.52 -16.14
CA ARG A 59 -2.18 -0.23 -15.35
C ARG A 59 -1.16 0.70 -14.70
N ASP A 60 -0.71 1.71 -15.43
CA ASP A 60 0.26 2.68 -14.93
C ASP A 60 -0.37 3.57 -13.84
N ASP A 61 -1.65 3.95 -13.99
CA ASP A 61 -2.42 4.65 -12.96
C ASP A 61 -2.59 3.81 -11.68
N ILE A 62 -2.90 2.51 -11.81
CA ILE A 62 -2.96 1.59 -10.66
C ILE A 62 -1.59 1.52 -9.96
N SER A 63 -0.50 1.45 -10.72
CA SER A 63 0.85 1.40 -10.16
C SER A 63 1.21 2.68 -9.40
N ARG A 64 0.83 3.85 -9.96
CA ARG A 64 0.97 5.16 -9.29
C ARG A 64 0.15 5.23 -8.00
N LEU A 65 -1.07 4.70 -8.02
CA LEU A 65 -1.95 4.67 -6.85
C LEU A 65 -1.34 3.85 -5.72
N VAL A 66 -0.87 2.64 -6.02
CA VAL A 66 -0.23 1.76 -5.03
C VAL A 66 1.02 2.40 -4.45
N GLY A 67 1.85 3.04 -5.28
CA GLY A 67 3.03 3.77 -4.81
C GLY A 67 2.68 4.92 -3.87
N SER A 68 1.68 5.72 -4.25
CA SER A 68 1.20 6.84 -3.43
C SER A 68 0.60 6.37 -2.11
N ALA A 69 -0.15 5.25 -2.11
CA ALA A 69 -0.74 4.68 -0.91
C ALA A 69 0.33 4.21 0.09
N LYS A 70 1.39 3.55 -0.39
CA LYS A 70 2.52 3.14 0.44
C LYS A 70 3.22 4.33 1.10
N GLN A 71 3.53 5.37 0.31
CA GLN A 71 4.14 6.60 0.83
C GLN A 71 3.27 7.29 1.89
N HIS A 72 1.95 7.31 1.67
CA HIS A 72 1.01 7.87 2.64
C HIS A 72 1.01 7.08 3.96
N LEU A 73 1.01 5.75 3.89
CA LEU A 73 1.09 4.89 5.08
C LEU A 73 2.42 5.04 5.81
N GLU A 74 3.53 5.13 5.11
CA GLU A 74 4.86 5.39 5.70
C GLU A 74 4.87 6.74 6.44
N THR A 75 4.26 7.77 5.85
CA THR A 75 4.14 9.10 6.45
C THR A 75 3.27 9.07 7.71
N LEU A 76 2.14 8.36 7.67
CA LEU A 76 1.26 8.17 8.82
C LEU A 76 1.94 7.39 9.95
N ALA A 77 2.69 6.32 9.63
CA ALA A 77 3.43 5.52 10.61
C ALA A 77 4.50 6.36 11.33
N GLN A 78 5.22 7.22 10.59
CA GLN A 78 6.18 8.17 11.15
C GLN A 78 5.49 9.20 12.06
N ALA A 79 4.35 9.76 11.64
CA ALA A 79 3.61 10.77 12.39
C ALA A 79 2.95 10.22 13.67
N THR A 80 2.58 8.93 13.68
CA THR A 80 1.93 8.26 14.81
C THR A 80 2.91 7.56 15.76
N GLY A 81 4.21 7.57 15.45
CA GLY A 81 5.24 6.89 16.24
C GLY A 81 5.15 5.35 16.20
N LEU A 82 4.29 4.78 15.35
CA LEU A 82 4.20 3.35 15.10
C LEU A 82 5.34 2.94 14.17
N ASN A 83 6.54 2.82 14.72
CA ASN A 83 7.70 2.34 13.99
C ASN A 83 7.62 0.80 13.91
N PRO A 84 7.42 0.16 12.73
CA PRO A 84 7.36 -1.30 12.63
C PRO A 84 8.73 -1.98 12.72
N SER A 85 9.68 -1.38 13.45
CA SER A 85 11.07 -1.84 13.50
C SER A 85 11.70 -1.56 14.87
N ALA A 86 11.25 -2.28 15.89
CA ALA A 86 12.01 -2.46 17.14
C ALA A 86 11.47 -3.63 17.99
N ASP A 87 11.26 -4.82 17.41
CA ASP A 87 11.10 -6.04 18.22
C ASP A 87 12.11 -7.10 17.79
N GLY A 88 13.38 -6.76 18.01
CA GLY A 88 14.51 -7.57 17.59
C GLY A 88 15.80 -7.25 18.34
N ASN A 89 15.72 -6.85 19.62
CA ASN A 89 16.89 -6.99 20.50
C ASN A 89 16.48 -7.05 21.98
N ARG A 90 15.96 -8.22 22.38
CA ARG A 90 15.85 -8.61 23.79
C ARG A 90 17.05 -9.51 24.11
N THR A 91 18.23 -8.93 24.30
CA THR A 91 19.26 -9.56 25.14
C THR A 91 19.36 -8.81 26.45
N THR A 92 19.01 -9.54 27.48
CA THR A 92 18.88 -9.17 28.87
C THR A 92 20.19 -8.60 29.43
N SER A 93 20.14 -7.40 29.97
CA SER A 93 21.10 -6.98 30.98
C SER A 93 20.92 -7.84 32.24
N ALA A 94 21.92 -8.63 32.60
CA ALA A 94 22.01 -9.26 33.91
C ALA A 94 23.11 -8.55 34.73
N PRO A 95 22.93 -8.35 36.06
CA PRO A 95 23.84 -7.56 36.86
C PRO A 95 25.06 -8.35 37.34
N HIS A 96 26.12 -7.58 37.57
CA HIS A 96 27.40 -7.91 38.21
C HIS A 96 27.23 -8.77 39.49
N ARG A 97 27.99 -9.86 39.62
CA ARG A 97 28.36 -10.44 40.92
C ARG A 97 29.85 -10.74 40.95
N ALA A 98 30.55 -10.05 41.84
CA ALA A 98 31.97 -10.24 42.16
C ALA A 98 32.18 -11.45 43.08
N GLY A 99 33.36 -12.08 42.95
CA GLY A 99 33.95 -13.00 43.91
C GLY A 99 34.08 -14.44 43.41
N ASN A 100 35.28 -14.92 43.09
CA ASN A 100 36.19 -15.51 44.09
C ASN A 100 37.53 -15.92 43.45
N SER A 101 38.58 -15.66 44.19
CA SER A 101 40.00 -15.98 44.01
C SER A 101 40.29 -17.44 43.65
N GLY A 102 41.21 -17.65 42.70
CA GLY A 102 41.91 -18.92 42.48
C GLY A 102 43.42 -18.68 42.48
N GLU A 103 44.10 -19.31 43.42
CA GLU A 103 45.56 -19.35 43.63
C GLU A 103 46.34 -20.00 42.46
N PRO A 104 47.65 -19.74 42.35
CA PRO A 104 48.51 -20.38 41.35
C PRO A 104 49.09 -21.70 41.87
N GLY A 105 49.25 -22.67 40.96
CA GLY A 105 50.05 -23.88 41.13
C GLY A 105 50.97 -24.04 39.93
#